data_AF-A0A1Q7X3A2-F1
#
_entry.id   AF-A0A1Q7X3A2-F1
#
_cell.length_a   1.000
_cell.length_b   1.000
_cell.length_c   1.000
_cell.angle_alpha   90.00
_cell.angle_beta   90.00
_cell.angle_gamma   90.00
#
_symmetry.space_group_name_H-M   'P 1'
#
loop_
_entity.id
_entity.type
_entity.pdbx_description
1 polymer ?
#
loop_
_entity_poly.entity_id
_entity_poly.type
_entity_poly.pdbx_seq_one_letter_code
_entity_poly.pdbx_strand_id
1 'polypeptide(L)'
;MKRGLAALLVVLTLAPPIVPRVRAQSTEADVYVGQAIVDFDDKRYDAALANLRRALQIEPDHVEALYYTGVVHMAQRRPAQAVPFLERARAKSPTDPSIAFQLGLAYFAQEQYDRAEPLLEEVFRAQPTLDGLGYYVGFIRYRKKDYRGALRAFRAGRASDPEIQQLMRVYTGLALAAVGLPGQAAAEVEQALRLAPGSAVTGPAERLRDAVVAARERERRFSAELRVGVFFDDNIRVLPNAVGRGDPSADPLVSTIRSQSHKSRDSIGELLGARAEYVWWRTPDWESTVGYSFFLSYYNDVPSFNILDHLVTGSLVHKNAIGTMPVQAGVQYAFDALFLGGPEFVRRHTATLFGAIAESDQHLTQVLGRYQNKDFNDREGTVPREIRDADNWMTGIQHFLRFSEDRHYLKLGYQFDYEDAEGKNYAYRGHRILTGAQYTLPWQAIRLKYDLDLHVRGYTHHNSILPSNDPGRRRRYDEEVTQTFRVEVPLPYRFTLAAEYLRTDNRSNLDVFDYTRNVTSLSLVWSY
;
A
#
# COMPACT_ATOMS: atom_id res chain seq x y z
N MET A 1 -12.88 45.32 78.19
CA MET A 1 -13.75 44.11 78.25
C MET A 1 -12.80 42.91 78.19
N LYS A 2 -12.46 42.20 79.27
CA LYS A 2 -13.29 41.27 80.09
C LYS A 2 -13.98 40.27 79.15
N ARG A 3 -13.85 38.93 79.20
CA ARG A 3 -13.65 37.91 80.26
C ARG A 3 -13.13 36.62 79.56
N GLY A 4 -12.56 35.57 80.15
CA GLY A 4 -12.28 35.11 81.52
C GLY A 4 -11.37 33.85 81.41
N LEU A 5 -10.46 33.61 82.38
CA LEU A 5 -10.58 32.57 83.44
C LEU A 5 -10.72 31.13 82.91
N ALA A 6 -10.04 30.09 83.38
CA ALA A 6 -9.21 29.83 84.57
C ALA A 6 -8.49 28.48 84.31
N ALA A 7 -7.19 28.34 84.60
CA ALA A 7 -6.62 27.86 85.86
C ALA A 7 -6.26 26.36 85.88
N LEU A 8 -4.97 26.16 86.14
CA LEU A 8 -4.33 25.21 87.05
C LEU A 8 -4.31 23.70 86.72
N LEU A 9 -3.08 23.27 86.44
CA LEU A 9 -2.55 21.92 86.54
C LEU A 9 -2.97 21.20 87.82
N VAL A 10 -3.44 19.97 87.65
CA VAL A 10 -3.19 18.85 88.57
C VAL A 10 -2.60 17.70 87.76
N VAL A 11 -1.39 17.31 88.12
CA VAL A 11 -0.69 16.14 87.59
C VAL A 11 -1.35 14.90 88.18
N LEU A 12 -2.04 14.12 87.34
CA LEU A 12 -2.41 12.74 87.64
C LEU A 12 -1.55 11.82 86.78
N THR A 13 -0.72 11.01 87.42
CA THR A 13 0.07 9.95 86.81
C THR A 13 -0.83 8.84 86.26
N LEU A 14 -1.15 8.92 84.98
CA LEU A 14 -1.70 7.81 84.21
C LEU A 14 -0.53 7.01 83.63
N ALA A 15 -0.22 5.89 84.27
CA ALA A 15 0.60 4.85 83.67
C ALA A 15 -0.04 4.43 82.33
N PRO A 16 0.70 4.40 81.21
CA PRO A 16 0.16 3.86 79.97
C PRO A 16 -0.16 2.36 80.17
N PRO A 17 -1.26 1.84 79.61
CA PRO A 17 -1.46 0.41 79.59
C PRO A 17 -0.27 -0.23 78.89
N ILE A 18 0.33 -1.22 79.55
CA ILE A 18 1.32 -2.11 78.95
C ILE A 18 0.56 -2.88 77.87
N VAL A 19 0.60 -2.38 76.64
CA VAL A 19 0.29 -3.20 75.47
C VAL A 19 1.50 -4.10 75.29
N PRO A 20 1.37 -5.43 75.43
CA PRO A 20 2.50 -6.30 75.12
C PRO A 20 2.84 -6.10 73.64
N ARG A 21 4.03 -5.55 73.37
CA ARG A 21 4.68 -5.71 72.08
C ARG A 21 4.97 -7.20 71.92
N VAL A 22 4.02 -7.92 71.33
CA VAL A 22 4.32 -9.22 70.72
C VAL A 22 5.23 -8.90 69.52
N ARG A 23 6.54 -8.87 69.76
CA ARG A 23 7.50 -9.16 68.71
C ARG A 23 7.20 -10.61 68.34
N ALA A 24 6.55 -10.84 67.22
CA ALA A 24 6.58 -12.15 66.58
C ALA A 24 8.07 -12.49 66.45
N GLN A 25 8.53 -13.50 67.18
CA GLN A 25 9.86 -14.05 66.94
C GLN A 25 9.82 -14.59 65.51
N SER A 26 10.68 -14.05 64.64
CA SER A 26 10.89 -14.66 63.32
C SER A 26 11.31 -16.11 63.55
N THR A 27 10.56 -17.04 62.98
CA THR A 27 10.92 -18.45 63.03
C THR A 27 12.26 -18.65 62.31
N GLU A 28 12.95 -19.73 62.61
CA GLU A 28 14.18 -20.06 61.86
C GLU A 28 13.87 -20.23 60.36
N ALA A 29 12.66 -20.68 60.01
CA ALA A 29 12.18 -20.73 58.63
C ALA A 29 12.07 -19.34 57.98
N ASP A 30 11.50 -18.34 58.68
CA ASP A 30 11.40 -16.96 58.19
C ASP A 30 12.79 -16.36 57.87
N VAL A 31 13.81 -16.69 58.67
CA VAL A 31 15.19 -16.23 58.44
C VAL A 31 15.74 -16.80 57.13
N TYR A 32 15.55 -18.10 56.88
CA TYR A 32 15.96 -18.72 55.62
C TYR A 32 15.15 -18.20 54.41
N VAL A 33 13.86 -17.89 54.59
CA VAL A 33 13.05 -17.23 53.54
C VAL A 33 13.60 -15.83 53.23
N GLY A 34 13.89 -15.02 54.26
CA GLY A 34 14.49 -13.70 54.08
C GLY A 34 15.83 -13.75 53.33
N GLN A 35 16.70 -14.70 53.68
CA GLN A 35 17.96 -14.94 52.95
C GLN A 35 17.73 -15.36 51.50
N ALA A 36 16.73 -16.21 51.25
CA ALA A 36 16.41 -16.63 49.90
C ALA A 36 15.87 -15.50 49.01
N ILE A 37 15.12 -14.55 49.56
CA ILE A 37 14.65 -13.37 48.84
C ILE A 37 15.84 -12.51 48.42
N VAL A 38 16.78 -12.27 49.34
CA VAL A 38 18.03 -11.54 49.01
C VAL A 38 18.83 -12.29 47.94
N ASP A 39 18.99 -13.61 48.07
CA ASP A 39 19.68 -14.43 47.07
C ASP A 39 18.96 -14.39 45.70
N PHE A 40 17.62 -14.34 45.68
CA PHE A 40 16.83 -14.22 44.46
C PHE A 40 17.02 -12.86 43.78
N ASP A 41 16.99 -11.76 44.55
CA ASP A 41 17.23 -10.41 44.07
C ASP A 41 18.65 -10.26 43.48
N ASP A 42 19.64 -10.93 44.10
CA ASP A 42 21.02 -11.07 43.61
C ASP A 42 21.17 -12.04 42.42
N LYS A 43 20.08 -12.66 41.94
CA LYS A 43 20.04 -13.69 40.88
C LYS A 43 20.83 -14.96 41.20
N ARG A 44 21.14 -15.21 42.48
CA ARG A 44 21.79 -16.43 42.98
C ARG A 44 20.74 -17.53 43.21
N TYR A 45 20.08 -17.96 42.14
CA TYR A 45 18.91 -18.85 42.19
C TYR A 45 19.15 -20.18 42.92
N ASP A 46 20.33 -20.79 42.75
CA ASP A 46 20.63 -22.06 43.43
C ASP A 46 20.81 -21.87 44.95
N ALA A 47 21.35 -20.73 45.37
CA ALA A 47 21.45 -20.37 46.79
C ALA A 47 20.06 -20.07 47.38
N ALA A 48 19.22 -19.34 46.64
CA ALA A 48 17.83 -19.10 47.02
C ALA A 48 17.08 -20.42 47.21
N LEU A 49 17.17 -21.36 46.26
CA LEU A 49 16.55 -22.69 46.39
C LEU A 49 17.11 -23.50 47.56
N ALA A 50 18.40 -23.37 47.88
CA ALA A 50 19.00 -24.05 49.04
C ALA A 50 18.43 -23.51 50.37
N ASN A 51 18.29 -22.19 50.49
CA ASN A 51 17.71 -21.54 51.66
C ASN A 51 16.20 -21.84 51.77
N LEU A 52 15.45 -21.77 50.67
CA LEU A 52 14.02 -22.16 50.65
C LEU A 52 13.82 -23.63 51.02
N ARG A 53 14.72 -24.52 50.59
CA ARG A 53 14.69 -25.93 51.00
C ARG A 53 14.88 -26.09 52.51
N ARG A 54 15.78 -25.32 53.13
CA ARG A 54 15.96 -25.33 54.60
C ARG A 54 14.71 -24.81 55.30
N ALA A 55 14.12 -23.72 54.82
CA ALA A 55 12.85 -23.21 55.35
C ALA A 55 11.74 -24.27 55.29
N LEU A 56 11.60 -24.97 54.16
CA LEU A 56 10.61 -26.04 53.98
C LEU A 56 10.94 -27.34 54.72
N GLN A 57 12.17 -27.55 55.19
CA GLN A 57 12.51 -28.66 56.10
C GLN A 57 12.06 -28.37 57.53
N ILE A 58 12.11 -27.10 57.95
CA ILE A 58 11.67 -26.66 59.28
C ILE A 58 10.14 -26.56 59.30
N GLU A 59 9.57 -25.91 58.28
CA GLU A 59 8.13 -25.72 58.12
C GLU A 59 7.67 -26.13 56.72
N PRO A 60 7.23 -27.40 56.53
CA PRO A 60 6.89 -27.94 55.22
C PRO A 60 5.80 -27.19 54.45
N ASP A 61 4.91 -26.49 55.14
CA ASP A 61 3.76 -25.76 54.58
C ASP A 61 3.90 -24.23 54.69
N HIS A 62 5.13 -23.73 54.91
CA HIS A 62 5.39 -22.29 54.99
C HIS A 62 5.07 -21.59 53.66
N VAL A 63 4.04 -20.73 53.66
CA VAL A 63 3.43 -20.17 52.44
C VAL A 63 4.43 -19.36 51.62
N GLU A 64 5.19 -18.44 52.24
CA GLU A 64 6.19 -17.65 51.53
C GLU A 64 7.33 -18.51 50.96
N ALA A 65 7.82 -19.51 51.70
CA ALA A 65 8.85 -20.42 51.21
C ALA A 65 8.36 -21.22 49.98
N LEU A 66 7.11 -21.71 50.02
CA LEU A 66 6.48 -22.37 48.87
C LEU A 66 6.34 -21.41 47.67
N TYR A 67 5.84 -20.19 47.91
CA TYR A 67 5.68 -19.16 46.88
C TYR A 67 7.01 -18.80 46.21
N TYR A 68 8.04 -18.44 46.99
CA TYR A 68 9.34 -18.06 46.45
C TYR A 68 10.07 -19.23 45.78
N THR A 69 9.84 -20.48 46.21
CA THR A 69 10.35 -21.66 45.47
C THR A 69 9.76 -21.72 44.06
N GLY A 70 8.45 -21.47 43.95
CA GLY A 70 7.77 -21.33 42.67
C GLY A 70 8.32 -20.19 41.82
N VAL A 71 8.48 -18.99 42.40
CA VAL A 71 9.00 -17.80 41.72
C VAL A 71 10.43 -18.03 41.20
N VAL A 72 11.31 -18.64 42.00
CA VAL A 72 12.69 -18.95 41.58
C VAL A 72 12.69 -19.93 40.41
N HIS A 73 11.85 -20.97 40.45
CA HIS A 73 11.71 -21.89 39.32
C HIS A 73 11.16 -21.22 38.06
N MET A 74 10.23 -20.27 38.19
CA MET A 74 9.76 -19.45 37.06
C MET A 74 10.88 -18.59 36.47
N ALA A 75 11.69 -17.94 37.31
CA ALA A 75 12.85 -17.16 36.86
C ALA A 75 13.91 -18.02 36.15
N GLN A 76 14.08 -19.28 36.57
CA GLN A 76 14.92 -20.28 35.90
C GLN A 76 14.30 -20.86 34.62
N ARG A 77 13.14 -20.37 34.17
CA ARG A 77 12.35 -20.90 33.03
C ARG A 77 11.97 -22.37 33.19
N ARG A 78 11.66 -22.80 34.41
CA ARG A 78 11.24 -24.18 34.77
C ARG A 78 9.81 -24.21 35.33
N PRO A 79 8.79 -23.84 34.54
CA PRO A 79 7.42 -23.73 35.03
C PRO A 79 6.84 -25.05 35.57
N ALA A 80 7.24 -26.19 34.99
CA ALA A 80 6.81 -27.52 35.46
C ALA A 80 7.26 -27.81 36.91
N GLN A 81 8.42 -27.27 37.33
CA GLN A 81 8.91 -27.40 38.71
C GLN A 81 8.26 -26.39 39.65
N ALA A 82 7.79 -25.25 39.13
CA ALA A 82 7.15 -24.22 39.94
C ALA A 82 5.73 -24.60 40.38
N VAL A 83 4.95 -25.23 39.48
CA VAL A 83 3.51 -25.51 39.69
C VAL A 83 3.23 -26.25 41.02
N PRO A 84 3.91 -27.35 41.38
CA PRO A 84 3.59 -28.07 42.62
C PRO A 84 3.74 -27.22 43.88
N PHE A 85 4.75 -26.33 43.93
CA PHE A 85 4.96 -25.44 45.07
C PHE A 85 3.93 -24.32 45.11
N LEU A 86 3.60 -23.74 43.96
CA LEU A 86 2.59 -22.68 43.84
C LEU A 86 1.17 -23.19 44.11
N GLU A 87 0.84 -24.42 43.71
CA GLU A 87 -0.43 -25.08 44.07
C GLU A 87 -0.55 -25.29 45.59
N ARG A 88 0.53 -25.77 46.23
CA ARG A 88 0.56 -25.91 47.70
C ARG A 88 0.45 -24.56 48.41
N ALA A 89 1.14 -23.53 47.92
CA ALA A 89 1.03 -22.17 48.44
C ALA A 89 -0.41 -21.65 48.31
N ARG A 90 -1.05 -21.85 47.14
CA ARG A 90 -2.44 -21.44 46.89
C ARG A 90 -3.44 -22.19 47.76
N ALA A 91 -3.21 -23.47 48.05
CA ALA A 91 -4.06 -24.25 48.94
C ALA A 91 -4.04 -23.72 50.39
N LYS A 92 -2.92 -23.14 50.83
CA LYS A 92 -2.77 -22.55 52.17
C LYS A 92 -3.22 -21.09 52.23
N SER A 93 -3.08 -20.35 51.14
CA SER A 93 -3.50 -18.95 51.02
C SER A 93 -4.34 -18.74 49.75
N PRO A 94 -5.63 -19.12 49.78
CA PRO A 94 -6.49 -19.17 48.59
C PRO A 94 -6.94 -17.80 48.08
N THR A 95 -6.67 -16.71 48.81
CA THR A 95 -7.07 -15.35 48.43
C THR A 95 -5.89 -14.44 48.10
N ASP A 96 -4.66 -14.95 48.12
CA ASP A 96 -3.47 -14.15 47.80
C ASP A 96 -3.34 -13.94 46.28
N PRO A 97 -3.45 -12.70 45.78
CA PRO A 97 -3.37 -12.40 44.36
C PRO A 97 -1.97 -12.62 43.78
N SER A 98 -0.90 -12.52 44.58
CA SER A 98 0.48 -12.74 44.13
C SER A 98 0.69 -14.21 43.78
N ILE A 99 0.18 -15.11 44.63
CA ILE A 99 0.20 -16.56 44.39
C ILE A 99 -0.66 -16.91 43.18
N ALA A 100 -1.89 -16.37 43.07
CA ALA A 100 -2.74 -16.59 41.90
C ALA A 100 -2.06 -16.14 40.61
N PHE A 101 -1.41 -14.97 40.62
CA PHE A 101 -0.70 -14.44 39.48
C PHE A 101 0.44 -15.36 39.05
N GLN A 102 1.36 -15.71 39.96
CA GLN A 102 2.51 -16.58 39.64
C GLN A 102 2.08 -17.99 39.20
N LEU A 103 1.05 -18.56 39.85
CA LEU A 103 0.50 -19.85 39.44
C LEU A 103 -0.16 -19.78 38.06
N GLY A 104 -0.91 -18.71 37.79
CA GLY A 104 -1.50 -18.42 36.48
C GLY A 104 -0.44 -18.29 35.39
N LEU A 105 0.66 -17.58 35.66
CA LEU A 105 1.81 -17.49 34.74
C LEU A 105 2.48 -18.84 34.51
N ALA A 106 2.64 -19.66 35.55
CA ALA A 106 3.22 -20.99 35.44
C ALA A 106 2.36 -21.93 34.57
N TYR A 107 1.03 -21.86 34.68
CA TYR A 107 0.12 -22.57 33.77
C TYR A 107 0.15 -22.01 32.36
N PHE A 108 0.19 -20.69 32.21
CA PHE A 108 0.28 -20.05 30.89
C PHE A 108 1.54 -20.48 30.15
N ALA A 109 2.68 -20.51 30.84
CA ALA A 109 3.97 -20.96 30.28
C ALA A 109 3.99 -22.45 29.90
N GLN A 110 3.08 -23.26 30.44
CA GLN A 110 2.86 -24.66 30.06
C GLN A 110 1.70 -24.83 29.07
N GLU A 111 1.18 -23.74 28.51
CA GLU A 111 0.03 -23.72 27.60
C GLU A 111 -1.27 -24.30 28.20
N GLN A 112 -1.33 -24.45 29.53
CA GLN A 112 -2.52 -24.91 30.26
C GLN A 112 -3.49 -23.74 30.49
N TYR A 113 -3.97 -23.14 29.39
CA TYR A 113 -4.76 -21.90 29.44
C TYR A 113 -6.05 -22.02 30.23
N ASP A 114 -6.72 -23.19 30.20
CA ASP A 114 -7.95 -23.43 30.96
C ASP A 114 -7.75 -23.35 32.48
N ARG A 115 -6.54 -23.67 32.95
CA ARG A 115 -6.15 -23.55 34.37
C ARG A 115 -5.62 -22.16 34.71
N ALA A 116 -4.97 -21.50 33.76
CA ALA A 116 -4.44 -20.14 33.92
C ALA A 116 -5.56 -19.09 33.97
N GLU A 117 -6.57 -19.21 33.12
CA GLU A 117 -7.66 -18.25 32.94
C GLU A 117 -8.33 -17.83 34.26
N PRO A 118 -8.89 -18.73 35.08
CA PRO A 118 -9.61 -18.33 36.30
C PRO A 118 -8.72 -17.58 37.30
N LEU A 119 -7.44 -17.97 37.40
CA LEU A 119 -6.46 -17.33 38.29
C LEU A 119 -6.08 -15.94 37.80
N LEU A 120 -5.77 -15.79 36.52
CA LEU A 120 -5.37 -14.51 35.94
C LEU A 120 -6.56 -13.53 35.84
N GLU A 121 -7.77 -14.01 35.57
CA GLU A 121 -8.97 -13.18 35.57
C GLU A 121 -9.37 -12.71 36.97
N GLU A 122 -9.15 -13.53 38.01
CA GLU A 122 -9.30 -13.10 39.40
C GLU A 122 -8.38 -11.91 39.71
N VAL A 123 -7.09 -12.02 39.39
CA VAL A 123 -6.12 -10.94 39.62
C VAL A 123 -6.45 -9.72 38.76
N PHE A 124 -6.85 -9.90 37.51
CA PHE A 124 -7.13 -8.79 36.58
C PHE A 124 -8.36 -7.98 36.99
N ARG A 125 -9.37 -8.62 37.61
CA ARG A 125 -10.53 -7.90 38.18
C ARG A 125 -10.13 -6.97 39.32
N ALA A 126 -9.15 -7.36 40.14
CA ALA A 126 -8.68 -6.55 41.26
C ALA A 126 -7.64 -5.50 40.83
N GLN A 127 -6.73 -5.87 39.92
CA GLN A 127 -5.57 -5.06 39.53
C GLN A 127 -5.36 -5.10 38.01
N PRO A 128 -6.22 -4.44 37.21
CA PRO A 128 -6.18 -4.51 35.75
C PRO A 128 -4.90 -3.90 35.13
N THR A 129 -4.19 -3.06 35.89
CA THR A 129 -2.94 -2.40 35.47
C THR A 129 -1.69 -3.07 36.03
N LEU A 130 -1.80 -4.25 36.67
CA LEU A 130 -0.64 -5.02 37.12
C LEU A 130 0.27 -5.32 35.93
N ASP A 131 1.58 -5.16 36.13
CA ASP A 131 2.57 -5.22 35.06
C ASP A 131 2.51 -6.55 34.30
N GLY A 132 2.33 -6.47 32.98
CA GLY A 132 2.22 -7.61 32.08
C GLY A 132 0.90 -8.39 32.13
N LEU A 133 0.06 -8.23 33.17
CA LEU A 133 -1.15 -9.06 33.36
C LEU A 133 -2.16 -8.92 32.20
N GLY A 134 -2.36 -7.70 31.70
CA GLY A 134 -3.29 -7.44 30.60
C GLY A 134 -2.96 -8.19 29.31
N TYR A 135 -1.67 -8.49 29.06
CA TYR A 135 -1.25 -9.32 27.94
C TYR A 135 -1.75 -10.76 28.10
N TYR A 136 -1.52 -11.40 29.25
CA TYR A 136 -1.89 -12.80 29.46
C TYR A 136 -3.42 -13.01 29.38
N VAL A 137 -4.19 -12.16 30.05
CA VAL A 137 -5.67 -12.21 30.00
C VAL A 137 -6.17 -11.91 28.59
N GLY A 138 -5.62 -10.89 27.93
CA GLY A 138 -6.02 -10.55 26.57
C GLY A 138 -5.70 -11.67 25.58
N PHE A 139 -4.55 -12.34 25.72
CA PHE A 139 -4.14 -13.45 24.87
C PHE A 139 -5.08 -14.66 25.01
N ILE A 140 -5.43 -15.04 26.25
CA ILE A 140 -6.37 -16.14 26.51
C ILE A 140 -7.74 -15.82 25.87
N ARG A 141 -8.26 -14.61 26.05
CA ARG A 141 -9.53 -14.19 25.43
C ARG A 141 -9.46 -14.16 23.91
N TYR A 142 -8.35 -13.70 23.34
CA TYR A 142 -8.11 -13.73 21.91
C TYR A 142 -8.17 -15.16 21.36
N ARG A 143 -7.52 -16.12 22.03
CA ARG A 143 -7.57 -17.56 21.70
C ARG A 143 -9.00 -18.12 21.74
N LYS A 144 -9.81 -17.67 22.70
CA LYS A 144 -11.23 -18.01 22.82
C LYS A 144 -12.13 -17.25 21.83
N LYS A 145 -11.56 -16.45 20.93
CA LYS A 145 -12.26 -15.59 19.96
C LYS A 145 -13.14 -14.51 20.61
N ASP A 146 -12.99 -14.24 21.91
CA ASP A 146 -13.56 -13.06 22.55
C ASP A 146 -12.68 -11.84 22.27
N TYR A 147 -12.70 -11.39 21.01
CA TYR A 147 -11.86 -10.29 20.56
C TYR A 147 -12.19 -8.98 21.29
N ARG A 148 -13.46 -8.75 21.65
CA ARG A 148 -13.87 -7.56 22.40
C ARG A 148 -13.36 -7.60 23.84
N GLY A 149 -13.43 -8.75 24.51
CA GLY A 149 -12.83 -8.94 25.82
C GLY A 149 -11.31 -8.86 25.82
N ALA A 150 -10.66 -9.36 24.76
CA ALA A 150 -9.22 -9.25 24.56
C ALA A 150 -8.78 -7.79 24.43
N LEU A 151 -9.46 -7.00 23.59
CA LEU A 151 -9.19 -5.57 23.43
C LEU A 151 -9.32 -4.78 24.74
N ARG A 152 -10.31 -5.13 25.59
CA ARG A 152 -10.44 -4.52 26.93
C ARG A 152 -9.22 -4.83 27.81
N ALA A 153 -8.75 -6.07 27.81
CA ALA A 153 -7.59 -6.48 28.59
C ALA A 153 -6.29 -5.84 28.11
N PHE A 154 -6.04 -5.85 26.79
CA PHE A 154 -4.84 -5.21 26.23
C PHE A 154 -4.80 -3.69 26.44
N ARG A 155 -5.95 -3.00 26.34
CA ARG A 155 -5.99 -1.53 26.56
C ARG A 155 -5.83 -1.12 28.02
N ALA A 156 -6.33 -1.94 28.95
CA ALA A 156 -6.17 -1.70 30.39
C ALA A 156 -4.76 -2.07 30.88
N GLY A 157 -4.14 -3.06 30.24
CA GLY A 157 -2.81 -3.57 30.58
C GLY A 157 -1.72 -2.52 30.50
N ARG A 158 -0.80 -2.60 31.47
CA ARG A 158 0.48 -1.89 31.46
C ARG A 158 1.59 -2.94 31.51
N ALA A 159 2.71 -2.68 30.86
CA ALA A 159 3.87 -3.55 30.90
C ALA A 159 5.13 -2.69 30.86
N SER A 160 6.08 -2.98 31.74
CA SER A 160 7.37 -2.29 31.80
C SER A 160 8.37 -2.92 30.82
N ASP A 161 8.19 -4.20 30.53
CA ASP A 161 8.94 -4.94 29.52
C ASP A 161 8.54 -4.52 28.09
N PRO A 162 9.47 -3.96 27.28
CA PRO A 162 9.22 -3.59 25.90
C PRO A 162 8.76 -4.74 24.99
N GLU A 163 9.18 -5.99 25.25
CA GLU A 163 8.74 -7.15 24.48
C GLU A 163 7.26 -7.46 24.76
N ILE A 164 6.85 -7.38 26.03
CA ILE A 164 5.43 -7.55 26.42
C ILE A 164 4.59 -6.39 25.86
N GLN A 165 5.09 -5.15 25.89
CA GLN A 165 4.41 -4.01 25.25
C GLN A 165 4.21 -4.26 23.74
N GLN A 166 5.24 -4.74 23.05
CA GLN A 166 5.16 -5.06 21.63
C GLN A 166 4.15 -6.18 21.36
N LEU A 167 4.22 -7.30 22.11
CA LEU A 167 3.28 -8.42 22.00
C LEU A 167 1.84 -7.95 22.20
N MET A 168 1.59 -7.17 23.25
CA MET A 168 0.26 -6.63 23.56
C MET A 168 -0.29 -5.81 22.39
N ARG A 169 0.54 -4.98 21.72
CA ARG A 169 0.12 -4.20 20.54
C ARG A 169 -0.14 -5.06 19.32
N VAL A 170 0.69 -6.08 19.06
CA VAL A 170 0.47 -7.03 17.96
C VAL A 170 -0.87 -7.75 18.14
N TYR A 171 -1.15 -8.27 19.34
CA TYR A 171 -2.44 -8.93 19.59
C TYR A 171 -3.62 -7.96 19.65
N THR A 172 -3.41 -6.69 20.02
CA THR A 172 -4.42 -5.63 19.86
C THR A 172 -4.74 -5.42 18.38
N GLY A 173 -3.72 -5.33 17.53
CA GLY A 173 -3.87 -5.23 16.08
C GLY A 173 -4.63 -6.42 15.49
N LEU A 174 -4.27 -7.66 15.88
CA LEU A 174 -4.97 -8.87 15.47
C LEU A 174 -6.44 -8.88 15.91
N ALA A 175 -6.73 -8.48 17.14
CA ALA A 175 -8.09 -8.42 17.65
C ALA A 175 -8.90 -7.33 16.93
N LEU A 176 -8.31 -6.16 16.64
CA LEU A 176 -8.92 -5.09 15.86
C LEU A 176 -9.26 -5.53 14.42
N ALA A 177 -8.34 -6.26 13.78
CA ALA A 177 -8.57 -6.82 12.45
C ALA A 177 -9.74 -7.82 12.47
N ALA A 178 -9.80 -8.70 13.47
CA ALA A 178 -10.87 -9.68 13.63
C ALA A 178 -12.26 -9.07 13.88
N VAL A 179 -12.33 -7.86 14.48
CA VAL A 179 -13.59 -7.13 14.67
C VAL A 179 -13.92 -6.15 13.53
N GLY A 180 -13.19 -6.19 12.42
CA GLY A 180 -13.47 -5.38 11.24
C GLY A 180 -13.00 -3.92 11.35
N LEU A 181 -11.92 -3.66 12.10
CA LEU A 181 -11.32 -2.32 12.24
C LEU A 181 -9.87 -2.29 11.70
N PRO A 182 -9.65 -2.55 10.39
CA PRO A 182 -8.32 -2.68 9.82
C PRO A 182 -7.48 -1.40 9.92
N GLY A 183 -8.10 -0.21 9.85
CA GLY A 183 -7.38 1.06 10.01
C GLY A 183 -6.72 1.21 11.38
N GLN A 184 -7.43 0.84 12.45
CA GLN A 184 -6.87 0.87 13.81
C GLN A 184 -5.86 -0.27 14.01
N ALA A 185 -6.12 -1.44 13.42
CA ALA A 185 -5.21 -2.57 13.47
C ALA A 185 -3.83 -2.21 12.87
N ALA A 186 -3.80 -1.57 11.70
CA ALA A 186 -2.56 -1.14 11.06
C ALA A 186 -1.76 -0.19 11.97
N ALA A 187 -2.43 0.79 12.58
CA ALA A 187 -1.78 1.76 13.47
C ALA A 187 -1.14 1.10 14.70
N GLU A 188 -1.81 0.11 15.32
CA GLU A 188 -1.26 -0.62 16.47
C GLU A 188 -0.05 -1.46 16.08
N VAL A 189 -0.10 -2.13 14.92
CA VAL A 189 1.02 -2.96 14.44
C VAL A 189 2.21 -2.10 14.04
N GLU A 190 2.00 -0.94 13.42
CA GLU A 190 3.06 0.04 13.15
C GLU A 190 3.73 0.52 14.45
N GLN A 191 2.95 0.79 15.50
CA GLN A 191 3.51 1.16 16.80
C GLN A 191 4.28 0.00 17.43
N ALA A 192 3.80 -1.24 17.28
CA ALA A 192 4.51 -2.43 17.77
C ALA A 192 5.89 -2.60 17.10
N LEU A 193 5.98 -2.35 15.78
CA LEU A 193 7.24 -2.44 15.03
C LEU A 193 8.26 -1.37 15.44
N ARG A 194 7.82 -0.24 16.01
CA ARG A 194 8.71 0.82 16.51
C ARG A 194 9.30 0.53 17.89
N LEU A 195 8.63 -0.27 18.73
CA LEU A 195 9.02 -0.47 20.13
C LEU A 195 10.26 -1.36 20.30
N ALA A 196 10.31 -2.48 19.58
CA ALA A 196 11.44 -3.42 19.64
C ALA A 196 11.75 -3.95 18.23
N PRO A 197 12.48 -3.16 17.42
CA PRO A 197 12.90 -3.57 16.09
C PRO A 197 13.81 -4.81 16.18
N GLY A 198 13.46 -5.91 15.51
CA GLY A 198 14.30 -7.11 15.45
C GLY A 198 13.99 -8.19 16.51
N SER A 199 12.91 -8.05 17.27
CA SER A 199 12.41 -9.15 18.13
C SER A 199 11.86 -10.32 17.30
N ALA A 200 11.67 -11.48 17.93
CA ALA A 200 11.05 -12.66 17.30
C ALA A 200 9.63 -12.40 16.74
N VAL A 201 8.96 -11.35 17.20
CA VAL A 201 7.59 -10.96 16.79
C VAL A 201 7.60 -9.99 15.60
N THR A 202 8.76 -9.43 15.24
CA THR A 202 8.89 -8.43 14.16
C THR A 202 8.39 -8.98 12.82
N GLY A 203 8.88 -10.15 12.38
CA GLY A 203 8.44 -10.73 11.10
C GLY A 203 6.94 -11.06 11.03
N PRO A 204 6.35 -11.74 12.04
CA PRO A 204 4.90 -11.90 12.13
C PRO A 204 4.12 -10.58 12.13
N ALA A 205 4.60 -9.55 12.83
CA ALA A 205 3.97 -8.23 12.86
C ALA A 205 4.05 -7.52 11.50
N GLU A 206 5.16 -7.64 10.76
CA GLU A 206 5.27 -7.11 9.39
C GLU A 206 4.25 -7.77 8.45
N ARG A 207 4.14 -9.10 8.47
CA ARG A 207 3.13 -9.81 7.66
C ARG A 207 1.71 -9.37 7.98
N LEU A 208 1.40 -9.18 9.27
CA LEU A 208 0.10 -8.68 9.71
C LEU A 208 -0.15 -7.26 9.21
N ARG A 209 0.83 -6.36 9.34
CA ARG A 209 0.75 -5.00 8.81
C ARG A 209 0.41 -5.04 7.33
N ASP A 210 1.13 -5.85 6.55
CA ASP A 210 0.95 -5.91 5.10
C ASP A 210 -0.43 -6.45 4.73
N ALA A 211 -0.90 -7.50 5.41
CA ALA A 211 -2.25 -8.04 5.23
C ALA A 211 -3.35 -7.02 5.58
N VAL A 212 -3.18 -6.26 6.67
CA VAL A 212 -4.14 -5.26 7.13
C VAL A 212 -4.12 -4.02 6.24
N VAL A 213 -2.95 -3.57 5.80
CA VAL A 213 -2.79 -2.47 4.84
C VAL A 213 -3.43 -2.86 3.50
N ALA A 214 -3.18 -4.07 3.00
CA ALA A 214 -3.82 -4.59 1.80
C ALA A 214 -5.35 -4.68 1.96
N ALA A 215 -5.86 -5.05 3.13
CA ALA A 215 -7.30 -5.01 3.43
C ALA A 215 -7.85 -3.57 3.43
N ARG A 216 -7.14 -2.62 4.03
CA ARG A 216 -7.52 -1.20 4.07
C ARG A 216 -7.52 -0.55 2.68
N GLU A 217 -6.50 -0.81 1.86
CA GLU A 217 -6.48 -0.29 0.48
C GLU A 217 -7.63 -0.89 -0.34
N ARG A 218 -8.05 -2.14 -0.07
CA ARG A 218 -9.26 -2.74 -0.67
C ARG A 218 -10.57 -2.08 -0.22
N GLU A 219 -10.61 -1.43 0.94
CA GLU A 219 -11.79 -0.67 1.41
C GLU A 219 -11.85 0.74 0.84
N ARG A 220 -10.74 1.28 0.35
CA ARG A 220 -10.76 2.61 -0.27
C ARG A 220 -11.63 2.59 -1.51
N ARG A 221 -12.52 3.59 -1.56
CA ARG A 221 -13.38 3.87 -2.70
C ARG A 221 -12.86 5.04 -3.52
N PHE A 222 -12.14 5.96 -2.91
CA PHE A 222 -11.60 7.13 -3.59
C PHE A 222 -10.09 7.01 -3.74
N SER A 223 -9.59 7.30 -4.94
CA SER A 223 -8.17 7.47 -5.24
C SER A 223 -7.96 8.77 -5.99
N ALA A 224 -6.80 9.40 -5.79
CA ALA A 224 -6.43 10.60 -6.52
C ALA A 224 -4.93 10.62 -6.85
N GLU A 225 -4.59 11.20 -7.99
CA GLU A 225 -3.23 11.49 -8.42
C GLU A 225 -3.12 12.95 -8.83
N LEU A 226 -2.04 13.61 -8.39
CA LEU A 226 -1.63 14.93 -8.89
C LEU A 226 -0.24 14.81 -9.49
N ARG A 227 -0.05 15.39 -10.68
CA ARG A 227 1.22 15.42 -11.40
C ARG A 227 1.59 16.85 -11.72
N VAL A 228 2.84 17.19 -11.43
CA VAL A 228 3.46 18.45 -11.85
C VAL A 228 4.81 18.11 -12.44
N GLY A 229 5.18 18.71 -13.56
CA GLY A 229 6.47 18.43 -14.18
C GLY A 229 6.88 19.46 -15.21
N VAL A 230 8.07 19.25 -15.76
CA VAL A 230 8.61 19.98 -16.90
C VAL A 230 9.00 19.00 -17.98
N PHE A 231 9.01 19.46 -19.22
CA PHE A 231 9.41 18.65 -20.36
C PHE A 231 10.09 19.49 -21.44
N PHE A 232 10.85 18.83 -22.29
CA PHE A 232 11.46 19.40 -23.49
C PHE A 232 11.04 18.55 -24.69
N ASP A 233 10.56 19.21 -25.74
CA ASP A 233 10.16 18.61 -27.01
C ASP A 233 10.97 19.24 -28.14
N ASP A 234 11.61 18.40 -28.96
CA ASP A 234 12.49 18.86 -30.05
C ASP A 234 11.77 19.05 -31.40
N ASN A 235 10.48 18.69 -31.49
CA ASN A 235 9.72 18.73 -32.73
C ASN A 235 8.20 18.86 -32.50
N ILE A 236 7.79 19.96 -31.88
CA ILE A 236 6.41 20.24 -31.45
C ILE A 236 5.42 20.22 -32.62
N ARG A 237 5.85 20.77 -33.75
CA ARG A 237 5.03 20.91 -34.97
C ARG A 237 5.06 19.65 -35.84
N VAL A 238 5.78 18.60 -35.42
CA VAL A 238 5.94 17.36 -36.17
C VAL A 238 6.49 17.63 -37.59
N LEU A 239 7.56 18.43 -37.65
CA LEU A 239 8.19 18.81 -38.91
C LEU A 239 8.75 17.59 -39.62
N PRO A 240 8.58 17.47 -40.95
CA PRO A 240 9.09 16.34 -41.68
C PRO A 240 10.62 16.26 -41.65
N ASN A 241 11.18 15.07 -41.72
CA ASN A 241 12.61 14.85 -41.83
C ASN A 241 13.14 15.46 -43.14
N ALA A 242 14.44 15.80 -43.15
CA ALA A 242 15.04 16.38 -44.34
C ALA A 242 15.22 15.28 -45.39
N VAL A 243 14.55 15.43 -46.54
CA VAL A 243 14.74 14.56 -47.71
C VAL A 243 15.88 15.09 -48.59
N GLY A 244 16.61 14.18 -49.23
CA GLY A 244 17.89 14.43 -49.90
C GLY A 244 17.93 15.72 -50.71
N ARG A 245 18.90 16.59 -50.39
CA ARG A 245 19.13 17.85 -51.11
C ARG A 245 19.56 17.53 -52.54
N GLY A 246 18.66 17.70 -53.51
CA GLY A 246 18.91 17.39 -54.92
C GLY A 246 18.30 16.07 -55.41
N ASP A 247 17.50 15.37 -54.60
CA ASP A 247 16.64 14.28 -55.07
C ASP A 247 15.44 14.85 -55.84
N PRO A 248 15.33 14.62 -57.16
CA PRO A 248 14.21 15.13 -57.96
C PRO A 248 12.84 14.52 -57.58
N SER A 249 12.84 13.41 -56.83
CA SER A 249 11.63 12.72 -56.39
C SER A 249 11.09 13.21 -55.05
N ALA A 250 11.87 14.02 -54.31
CA ALA A 250 11.47 14.58 -53.03
C ALA A 250 10.30 15.57 -53.17
N ASP A 251 9.38 15.56 -52.21
CA ASP A 251 8.26 16.51 -52.20
C ASP A 251 8.77 17.95 -51.89
N PRO A 252 8.63 18.94 -52.81
CA PRO A 252 9.10 20.30 -52.58
C PRO A 252 8.43 20.98 -51.38
N LEU A 253 7.25 20.51 -50.96
CA LEU A 253 6.55 21.01 -49.77
C LEU A 253 7.37 20.78 -48.49
N VAL A 254 8.17 19.72 -48.40
CA VAL A 254 9.03 19.44 -47.23
C VAL A 254 9.99 20.59 -46.96
N SER A 255 10.67 21.07 -48.00
CA SER A 255 11.61 22.20 -47.88
C SER A 255 10.89 23.50 -47.49
N THR A 256 9.68 23.70 -47.99
CA THR A 256 8.82 24.84 -47.66
C THR A 256 8.38 24.80 -46.19
N ILE A 257 7.85 23.67 -45.71
CA ILE A 257 7.42 23.49 -44.32
C ILE A 257 8.58 23.71 -43.36
N ARG A 258 9.76 23.15 -43.67
CA ARG A 258 10.95 23.27 -42.81
C ARG A 258 11.48 24.71 -42.76
N SER A 259 11.54 25.40 -43.89
CA SER A 259 12.05 26.78 -43.95
C SER A 259 11.14 27.80 -43.26
N GLN A 260 9.81 27.61 -43.33
CA GLN A 260 8.85 28.47 -42.64
C GLN A 260 8.82 28.26 -41.11
N SER A 261 9.35 27.14 -40.61
CA SER A 261 9.13 26.68 -39.23
C SER A 261 10.31 26.88 -38.27
N HIS A 262 11.38 27.57 -38.68
CA HIS A 262 12.60 27.70 -37.86
C HIS A 262 12.42 28.40 -36.50
N LYS A 263 11.39 29.23 -36.32
CA LYS A 263 11.25 30.07 -35.10
C LYS A 263 10.64 29.36 -33.87
N SER A 264 10.21 28.11 -33.97
CA SER A 264 9.44 27.44 -32.91
C SER A 264 9.43 25.91 -33.09
N ARG A 265 10.58 25.31 -33.41
CA ARG A 265 10.67 23.87 -33.66
C ARG A 265 10.62 23.08 -32.36
N ASP A 266 11.36 23.54 -31.37
CA ASP A 266 11.52 22.97 -30.04
C ASP A 266 11.01 23.94 -28.97
N SER A 267 10.73 23.41 -27.77
CA SER A 267 10.39 24.23 -26.61
C SER A 267 10.49 23.41 -25.33
N ILE A 268 10.74 24.12 -24.23
CA ILE A 268 10.50 23.63 -22.88
C ILE A 268 9.05 23.95 -22.49
N GLY A 269 8.46 23.09 -21.68
CA GLY A 269 7.12 23.30 -21.19
C GLY A 269 6.86 22.70 -19.82
N GLU A 270 5.69 22.98 -19.28
CA GLU A 270 5.20 22.50 -18.00
C GLU A 270 4.07 21.48 -18.20
N LEU A 271 4.04 20.47 -17.34
CA LEU A 271 3.00 19.46 -17.27
C LEU A 271 2.22 19.60 -15.98
N LEU A 272 0.90 19.63 -16.10
CA LEU A 272 -0.02 19.52 -14.97
C LEU A 272 -1.02 18.40 -15.25
N GLY A 273 -1.23 17.53 -14.27
CA GLY A 273 -2.19 16.45 -14.36
C GLY A 273 -2.92 16.25 -13.04
N ALA A 274 -4.21 15.94 -13.11
CA ALA A 274 -4.98 15.53 -11.96
C ALA A 274 -5.90 14.38 -12.36
N ARG A 275 -5.93 13.31 -11.58
CA ARG A 275 -6.85 12.19 -11.76
C ARG A 275 -7.56 11.92 -10.44
N ALA A 276 -8.85 11.66 -10.52
CA ALA A 276 -9.63 11.20 -9.39
C ALA A 276 -10.53 10.05 -9.83
N GLU A 277 -10.64 9.01 -9.02
CA GLU A 277 -11.54 7.90 -9.26
C GLU A 277 -12.34 7.60 -8.01
N TYR A 278 -13.58 7.15 -8.21
CA TYR A 278 -14.47 6.76 -7.14
C TYR A 278 -15.20 5.45 -7.48
N VAL A 279 -14.98 4.43 -6.64
CA VAL A 279 -15.72 3.18 -6.65
C VAL A 279 -17.04 3.38 -5.94
N TRP A 280 -18.04 3.80 -6.70
CA TRP A 280 -19.37 4.12 -6.20
C TRP A 280 -20.17 2.87 -5.84
N TRP A 281 -19.91 1.74 -6.51
CA TRP A 281 -20.56 0.46 -6.23
C TRP A 281 -19.56 -0.70 -6.24
N ARG A 282 -19.64 -1.56 -5.22
CA ARG A 282 -18.75 -2.73 -5.04
C ARG A 282 -19.46 -3.84 -4.28
N THR A 283 -19.40 -5.05 -4.83
CA THR A 283 -19.79 -6.33 -4.21
C THR A 283 -18.60 -7.31 -4.35
N PRO A 284 -18.68 -8.57 -3.87
CA PRO A 284 -17.60 -9.54 -4.09
C PRO A 284 -17.27 -9.76 -5.58
N ASP A 285 -18.31 -9.79 -6.43
CA ASP A 285 -18.18 -10.16 -7.84
C ASP A 285 -18.29 -8.96 -8.79
N TRP A 286 -18.70 -7.79 -8.32
CA TRP A 286 -18.92 -6.61 -9.15
C TRP A 286 -18.25 -5.37 -8.59
N GLU A 287 -17.70 -4.55 -9.46
CA GLU A 287 -17.13 -3.26 -9.12
C GLU A 287 -17.45 -2.25 -10.22
N SER A 288 -17.94 -1.08 -9.83
CA SER A 288 -18.16 0.03 -10.76
C SER A 288 -17.49 1.29 -10.27
N THR A 289 -16.77 1.91 -11.20
CA THR A 289 -15.89 3.05 -10.94
C THR A 289 -16.23 4.18 -11.89
N VAL A 290 -16.32 5.39 -11.35
CA VAL A 290 -16.37 6.63 -12.13
C VAL A 290 -15.07 7.38 -11.92
N GLY A 291 -14.54 8.00 -12.96
CA GLY A 291 -13.28 8.71 -12.89
C GLY A 291 -13.28 9.97 -13.73
N TYR A 292 -12.47 10.93 -13.32
CA TYR A 292 -12.18 12.15 -14.06
C TYR A 292 -10.67 12.36 -14.10
N SER A 293 -10.15 12.73 -15.27
CA SER A 293 -8.76 13.12 -15.46
C SER A 293 -8.70 14.47 -16.19
N PHE A 294 -7.77 15.30 -15.73
CA PHE A 294 -7.38 16.56 -16.33
C PHE A 294 -5.90 16.47 -16.68
N PHE A 295 -5.54 16.95 -17.87
CA PHE A 295 -4.15 17.04 -18.30
C PHE A 295 -3.91 18.35 -19.05
N LEU A 296 -2.77 19.00 -18.77
CA LEU A 296 -2.31 20.20 -19.43
C LEU A 296 -0.82 20.06 -19.76
N SER A 297 -0.47 20.28 -21.02
CA SER A 297 0.90 20.56 -21.45
C SER A 297 0.99 21.99 -21.97
N TYR A 298 1.80 22.82 -21.31
CA TYR A 298 2.02 24.22 -21.67
C TYR A 298 3.41 24.37 -22.30
N TYR A 299 3.49 24.74 -23.58
CA TYR A 299 4.72 25.07 -24.28
C TYR A 299 5.01 26.56 -24.15
N ASN A 300 6.19 26.90 -23.66
CA ASN A 300 6.55 28.30 -23.39
C ASN A 300 6.74 29.13 -24.66
N ASP A 301 7.29 28.52 -25.73
CA ASP A 301 7.62 29.25 -26.96
C ASP A 301 6.53 29.14 -28.03
N VAL A 302 5.61 28.18 -27.89
CA VAL A 302 4.58 27.88 -28.91
C VAL A 302 3.21 27.59 -28.28
N PRO A 303 2.56 28.56 -27.60
CA PRO A 303 1.32 28.31 -26.87
C PRO A 303 0.15 27.80 -27.72
N SER A 304 0.20 27.98 -29.05
CA SER A 304 -0.78 27.43 -29.99
C SER A 304 -0.76 25.90 -30.08
N PHE A 305 0.25 25.25 -29.52
CA PHE A 305 0.35 23.80 -29.39
C PHE A 305 0.07 23.28 -27.97
N ASN A 306 -0.37 24.16 -27.07
CA ASN A 306 -0.77 23.75 -25.73
C ASN A 306 -1.94 22.78 -25.82
N ILE A 307 -1.84 21.66 -25.09
CA ILE A 307 -2.89 20.65 -25.02
C ILE A 307 -3.54 20.77 -23.65
N LEU A 308 -4.86 20.90 -23.64
CA LEU A 308 -5.69 20.74 -22.46
C LEU A 308 -6.67 19.60 -22.74
N ASP A 309 -6.74 18.63 -21.84
CA ASP A 309 -7.59 17.45 -22.02
C ASP A 309 -8.45 17.21 -20.76
N HIS A 310 -9.72 16.91 -21.02
CA HIS A 310 -10.71 16.54 -20.01
C HIS A 310 -11.27 15.16 -20.35
N LEU A 311 -11.02 14.19 -19.47
CA LEU A 311 -11.42 12.80 -19.66
C LEU A 311 -12.34 12.36 -18.52
N VAL A 312 -13.58 11.99 -18.84
CA VAL A 312 -14.54 11.37 -17.93
C VAL A 312 -14.65 9.88 -18.28
N THR A 313 -14.58 9.02 -17.27
CA THR A 313 -14.66 7.57 -17.44
C THR A 313 -15.70 6.96 -16.52
N GLY A 314 -16.37 5.92 -16.99
CA GLY A 314 -17.24 5.05 -16.20
C GLY A 314 -16.98 3.61 -16.58
N SER A 315 -16.83 2.73 -15.60
CA SER A 315 -16.57 1.31 -15.84
C SER A 315 -17.39 0.41 -14.94
N LEU A 316 -17.64 -0.81 -15.42
CA LEU A 316 -18.26 -1.90 -14.69
C LEU A 316 -17.45 -3.17 -14.95
N VAL A 317 -16.99 -3.79 -13.88
CA VAL A 317 -16.16 -5.00 -13.90
C VAL A 317 -16.86 -6.10 -13.12
N HIS A 318 -16.94 -7.28 -13.73
CA HIS A 318 -17.35 -8.52 -13.10
C HIS A 318 -16.11 -9.39 -12.86
N LYS A 319 -15.96 -9.92 -11.65
CA LYS A 319 -14.90 -10.83 -11.22
C LYS A 319 -15.50 -12.22 -11.06
N ASN A 320 -14.81 -13.24 -11.57
CA ASN A 320 -15.22 -14.63 -11.49
C ASN A 320 -13.98 -15.55 -11.53
N ALA A 321 -14.18 -16.86 -11.65
CA ALA A 321 -13.12 -17.83 -11.89
C ALA A 321 -13.55 -18.88 -12.90
N ILE A 322 -12.61 -19.33 -13.73
CA ILE A 322 -12.77 -20.51 -14.61
C ILE A 322 -11.90 -21.61 -14.04
N GLY A 323 -12.50 -22.57 -13.34
CA GLY A 323 -11.76 -23.54 -12.53
C GLY A 323 -11.02 -22.83 -11.40
N THR A 324 -9.70 -22.94 -11.35
CA THR A 324 -8.85 -22.24 -10.38
C THR A 324 -8.30 -20.91 -10.90
N MET A 325 -8.54 -20.56 -12.17
CA MET A 325 -8.00 -19.35 -12.79
C MET A 325 -8.93 -18.16 -12.53
N PRO A 326 -8.46 -17.11 -11.83
CA PRO A 326 -9.23 -15.89 -11.68
C PRO A 326 -9.45 -15.21 -13.04
N VAL A 327 -10.68 -14.77 -13.29
CA VAL A 327 -11.04 -14.01 -14.49
C VAL A 327 -11.77 -12.74 -14.12
N GLN A 328 -11.63 -11.72 -14.96
CA GLN A 328 -12.47 -10.53 -14.91
C GLN A 328 -12.90 -10.13 -16.31
N ALA A 329 -14.11 -9.63 -16.44
CA ALA A 329 -14.63 -9.05 -17.67
C ALA A 329 -15.29 -7.72 -17.34
N GLY A 330 -15.19 -6.74 -18.22
CA GLY A 330 -15.73 -5.43 -17.94
C GLY A 330 -16.02 -4.62 -19.18
N VAL A 331 -16.83 -3.59 -18.97
CA VAL A 331 -17.10 -2.54 -19.95
C VAL A 331 -16.64 -1.21 -19.38
N GLN A 332 -16.09 -0.37 -20.23
CA GLN A 332 -15.73 1.00 -19.91
C GLN A 332 -16.26 1.93 -20.99
N TYR A 333 -16.84 3.04 -20.57
CA TYR A 333 -17.13 4.19 -21.41
C TYR A 333 -16.21 5.34 -21.01
N ALA A 334 -15.71 6.07 -22.02
CA ALA A 334 -14.91 7.27 -21.84
C ALA A 334 -15.41 8.38 -22.78
N PHE A 335 -15.58 9.57 -22.20
CA PHE A 335 -15.80 10.81 -22.93
C PHE A 335 -14.58 11.70 -22.74
N ASP A 336 -14.03 12.18 -23.83
CA ASP A 336 -12.79 12.94 -23.90
C ASP A 336 -13.02 14.20 -24.73
N ALA A 337 -12.59 15.34 -24.20
CA ALA A 337 -12.64 16.64 -24.87
C ALA A 337 -11.26 17.28 -24.80
N LEU A 338 -10.58 17.30 -25.95
CA LEU A 338 -9.22 17.79 -26.09
C LEU A 338 -9.22 19.14 -26.81
N PHE A 339 -8.50 20.09 -26.23
CA PHE A 339 -8.31 21.46 -26.71
C PHE A 339 -6.86 21.63 -27.16
N LEU A 340 -6.66 22.30 -28.29
CA LEU A 340 -5.34 22.57 -28.86
C LEU A 340 -5.18 24.06 -29.10
N GLY A 341 -4.28 24.70 -28.36
CA GLY A 341 -4.01 26.14 -28.48
C GLY A 341 -5.16 27.05 -28.04
N GLY A 342 -6.11 26.53 -27.25
CA GLY A 342 -7.28 27.26 -26.76
C GLY A 342 -8.62 26.67 -27.18
N PRO A 343 -8.96 26.60 -28.48
CA PRO A 343 -10.24 26.03 -28.93
C PRO A 343 -10.27 24.50 -28.76
N GLU A 344 -11.50 23.96 -28.68
CA GLU A 344 -11.75 22.52 -28.78
C GLU A 344 -11.16 22.01 -30.10
N PHE A 345 -10.44 20.90 -30.06
CA PHE A 345 -9.79 20.29 -31.22
C PHE A 345 -10.47 19.00 -31.63
N VAL A 346 -10.80 18.15 -30.64
CA VAL A 346 -11.52 16.90 -30.89
C VAL A 346 -12.31 16.48 -29.66
N ARG A 347 -13.50 15.94 -29.88
CA ARG A 347 -14.28 15.19 -28.90
C ARG A 347 -14.32 13.72 -29.26
N ARG A 348 -14.25 12.85 -28.25
CA ARG A 348 -14.22 11.40 -28.45
C ARG A 348 -15.17 10.68 -27.52
N HIS A 349 -15.95 9.78 -28.10
CA HIS A 349 -16.80 8.83 -27.37
C HIS A 349 -16.21 7.43 -27.56
N THR A 350 -15.73 6.81 -26.47
CA THR A 350 -15.05 5.51 -26.53
C THR A 350 -15.78 4.49 -25.68
N ALA A 351 -16.13 3.36 -26.26
CA ALA A 351 -16.67 2.19 -25.57
C ALA A 351 -15.68 1.02 -25.69
N THR A 352 -15.29 0.45 -24.56
CA THR A 352 -14.31 -0.65 -24.49
C THR A 352 -14.93 -1.83 -23.75
N LEU A 353 -14.94 -3.00 -24.39
CA LEU A 353 -15.15 -4.29 -23.74
C LEU A 353 -13.77 -4.91 -23.48
N PHE A 354 -13.54 -5.42 -22.28
CA PHE A 354 -12.26 -6.05 -21.95
C PHE A 354 -12.46 -7.28 -21.06
N GLY A 355 -11.46 -8.17 -21.09
CA GLY A 355 -11.36 -9.32 -20.22
C GLY A 355 -9.92 -9.61 -19.85
N ALA A 356 -9.72 -10.17 -18.67
CA ALA A 356 -8.42 -10.66 -18.23
C ALA A 356 -8.58 -12.03 -17.56
N ILE A 357 -7.60 -12.90 -17.77
CA ILE A 357 -7.47 -14.20 -17.13
C ILE A 357 -6.08 -14.33 -16.55
N ALA A 358 -5.99 -14.66 -15.26
CA ALA A 358 -4.73 -15.02 -14.62
C ALA A 358 -4.58 -16.54 -14.69
N GLU A 359 -3.85 -17.04 -15.68
CA GLU A 359 -3.64 -18.48 -15.87
C GLU A 359 -2.78 -19.09 -14.77
N SER A 360 -1.91 -18.26 -14.16
CA SER A 360 -1.12 -18.59 -12.98
C SER A 360 -0.63 -17.30 -12.29
N ASP A 361 0.16 -17.43 -11.23
CA ASP A 361 0.82 -16.30 -10.57
C ASP A 361 1.78 -15.55 -11.51
N GLN A 362 2.29 -16.20 -12.56
CA GLN A 362 3.23 -15.62 -13.51
C GLN A 362 2.58 -15.18 -14.83
N HIS A 363 1.44 -15.74 -15.19
CA HIS A 363 0.81 -15.53 -16.49
C HIS A 363 -0.48 -14.72 -16.33
N LEU A 364 -0.64 -13.70 -17.17
CA LEU A 364 -1.87 -12.91 -17.25
C LEU A 364 -2.12 -12.53 -18.71
N THR A 365 -3.23 -13.00 -19.26
CA THR A 365 -3.70 -12.57 -20.59
C THR A 365 -4.85 -11.58 -20.45
N GLN A 366 -4.82 -10.56 -21.30
CA GLN A 366 -5.86 -9.55 -21.46
C GLN A 366 -6.33 -9.53 -22.91
N VAL A 367 -7.63 -9.39 -23.11
CA VAL A 367 -8.26 -9.18 -24.41
C VAL A 367 -9.15 -7.95 -24.34
N LEU A 368 -9.26 -7.21 -25.44
CA LEU A 368 -10.15 -6.07 -25.51
C LEU A 368 -10.69 -5.84 -26.92
N GLY A 369 -11.86 -5.23 -26.97
CA GLY A 369 -12.48 -4.65 -28.15
C GLY A 369 -12.87 -3.21 -27.83
N ARG A 370 -12.56 -2.28 -28.73
CA ARG A 370 -12.82 -0.85 -28.58
C ARG A 370 -13.56 -0.32 -29.80
N TYR A 371 -14.62 0.43 -29.55
CA TYR A 371 -15.22 1.37 -30.50
C TYR A 371 -14.90 2.79 -30.05
N GLN A 372 -14.56 3.68 -30.99
CA GLN A 372 -14.34 5.09 -30.71
C GLN A 372 -14.86 5.95 -31.85
N ASN A 373 -15.77 6.87 -31.55
CA ASN A 373 -16.17 7.93 -32.46
C ASN A 373 -15.35 9.20 -32.15
N LYS A 374 -14.88 9.88 -33.19
CA LYS A 374 -14.07 11.10 -33.14
C LYS A 374 -14.76 12.20 -33.93
N ASP A 375 -14.96 13.34 -33.28
CA ASP A 375 -15.56 14.55 -33.84
C ASP A 375 -14.53 15.68 -33.69
N PHE A 376 -13.85 16.02 -34.79
CA PHE A 376 -12.84 17.05 -34.86
C PHE A 376 -13.49 18.40 -35.12
N ASN A 377 -13.01 19.43 -34.43
CA ASN A 377 -13.37 20.80 -34.74
C ASN A 377 -12.60 21.27 -35.99
N ASP A 378 -13.03 20.78 -37.15
CA ASP A 378 -12.44 21.13 -38.43
C ASP A 378 -12.78 22.58 -38.80
N ARG A 379 -11.83 23.28 -39.43
CA ARG A 379 -11.98 24.71 -39.73
C ARG A 379 -12.96 24.90 -40.89
N GLU A 380 -13.66 26.04 -40.88
CA GLU A 380 -14.49 26.44 -42.01
C GLU A 380 -13.65 26.45 -43.31
N GLY A 381 -14.15 25.77 -44.34
CA GLY A 381 -13.45 25.61 -45.62
C GLY A 381 -12.47 24.42 -45.69
N THR A 382 -12.44 23.54 -44.68
CA THR A 382 -11.68 22.27 -44.77
C THR A 382 -12.15 21.47 -45.97
N VAL A 383 -11.20 21.00 -46.79
CA VAL A 383 -11.50 20.22 -48.00
C VAL A 383 -12.14 18.90 -47.56
N PRO A 384 -13.24 18.43 -48.19
CA PRO A 384 -13.95 17.22 -47.73
C PRO A 384 -13.08 15.97 -47.56
N ARG A 385 -11.99 15.85 -48.33
CA ARG A 385 -11.05 14.72 -48.24
C ARG A 385 -10.10 14.78 -47.05
N GLU A 386 -10.00 15.94 -46.41
CA GLU A 386 -9.18 16.22 -45.23
C GLU A 386 -9.98 16.30 -43.93
N ILE A 387 -11.30 16.04 -43.97
CA ILE A 387 -12.12 15.94 -42.76
C ILE A 387 -11.65 14.74 -41.95
N ARG A 388 -11.48 14.90 -40.63
CA ARG A 388 -10.88 13.88 -39.76
C ARG A 388 -11.87 13.14 -38.88
N ASP A 389 -13.14 13.55 -38.92
CA ASP A 389 -14.24 12.84 -38.25
C ASP A 389 -14.25 11.38 -38.66
N ALA A 390 -14.31 10.50 -37.67
CA ALA A 390 -14.09 9.08 -37.89
C ALA A 390 -14.68 8.18 -36.83
N ASP A 391 -15.02 6.97 -37.26
CA ASP A 391 -15.29 5.83 -36.40
C ASP A 391 -14.11 4.84 -36.43
N ASN A 392 -13.60 4.50 -35.25
CA ASN A 392 -12.50 3.59 -35.06
C ASN A 392 -12.96 2.32 -34.36
N TRP A 393 -12.57 1.18 -34.90
CA TRP A 393 -12.76 -0.14 -34.30
C TRP A 393 -11.41 -0.77 -34.06
N MET A 394 -11.18 -1.29 -32.86
CA MET A 394 -9.94 -1.97 -32.51
C MET A 394 -10.21 -3.23 -31.70
N THR A 395 -9.45 -4.29 -31.97
CA THR A 395 -9.40 -5.48 -31.12
C THR A 395 -7.95 -5.82 -30.82
N GLY A 396 -7.70 -6.30 -29.61
CA GLY A 396 -6.34 -6.61 -29.18
C GLY A 396 -6.27 -7.69 -28.12
N ILE A 397 -5.10 -8.30 -28.07
CA ILE A 397 -4.69 -9.25 -27.04
C ILE A 397 -3.33 -8.82 -26.49
N GLN A 398 -3.13 -8.99 -25.19
CA GLN A 398 -1.87 -8.72 -24.52
C GLN A 398 -1.61 -9.78 -23.47
N HIS A 399 -0.38 -10.29 -23.42
CA HIS A 399 0.06 -11.27 -22.44
C HIS A 399 1.18 -10.69 -21.58
N PHE A 400 1.14 -10.95 -20.28
CA PHE A 400 2.16 -10.57 -19.32
C PHE A 400 2.80 -11.83 -18.72
N LEU A 401 4.13 -11.82 -18.68
CA LEU A 401 4.95 -12.69 -17.85
C LEU A 401 5.41 -11.90 -16.63
N ARG A 402 4.94 -12.29 -15.44
CA ARG A 402 5.09 -11.56 -14.18
C ARG A 402 5.98 -12.35 -13.23
N PHE A 403 6.81 -11.65 -12.47
CA PHE A 403 7.78 -12.25 -11.56
C PHE A 403 7.84 -11.50 -10.24
N SER A 404 8.17 -12.22 -9.17
CA SER A 404 8.35 -11.69 -7.82
C SER A 404 7.13 -10.86 -7.36
N GLU A 405 5.94 -11.46 -7.40
CA GLU A 405 4.68 -10.80 -7.00
C GLU A 405 4.44 -9.49 -7.78
N ASP A 406 4.50 -9.56 -9.11
CA ASP A 406 4.28 -8.45 -10.05
C ASP A 406 5.32 -7.31 -10.00
N ARG A 407 6.41 -7.45 -9.23
CA ARG A 407 7.50 -6.46 -9.20
C ARG A 407 8.23 -6.32 -10.53
N HIS A 408 8.31 -7.40 -11.30
CA HIS A 408 8.89 -7.40 -12.63
C HIS A 408 7.89 -7.99 -13.62
N TYR A 409 7.89 -7.48 -14.84
CA TYR A 409 7.12 -8.11 -15.90
C TYR A 409 7.75 -7.90 -17.27
N LEU A 410 7.41 -8.80 -18.19
CA LEU A 410 7.51 -8.63 -19.63
C LEU A 410 6.08 -8.63 -20.19
N LYS A 411 5.79 -7.78 -21.17
CA LYS A 411 4.51 -7.77 -21.88
C LYS A 411 4.73 -7.88 -23.38
N LEU A 412 3.82 -8.59 -24.03
CA LEU A 412 3.70 -8.66 -25.49
C LEU A 412 2.23 -8.57 -25.87
N GLY A 413 1.90 -7.73 -26.85
CA GLY A 413 0.54 -7.56 -27.33
C GLY A 413 0.48 -7.27 -28.81
N TYR A 414 -0.68 -7.56 -29.37
CA TYR A 414 -1.02 -7.28 -30.76
C TYR A 414 -2.41 -6.66 -30.81
N GLN A 415 -2.57 -5.64 -31.65
CA GLN A 415 -3.86 -5.02 -31.92
C GLN A 415 -4.06 -4.87 -33.43
N PHE A 416 -5.30 -5.03 -33.86
CA PHE A 416 -5.76 -4.62 -35.18
C PHE A 416 -6.76 -3.49 -35.01
N ASP A 417 -6.59 -2.41 -35.78
CA ASP A 417 -7.53 -1.31 -35.79
C ASP A 417 -7.94 -0.89 -37.21
N TYR A 418 -9.14 -0.36 -37.32
CA TYR A 418 -9.73 0.13 -38.56
C TYR A 418 -10.34 1.49 -38.30
N GLU A 419 -9.93 2.47 -39.11
CA GLU A 419 -10.40 3.85 -39.04
C GLU A 419 -11.22 4.14 -40.30
N ASP A 420 -12.51 4.38 -40.11
CA ASP A 420 -13.43 4.85 -41.14
C ASP A 420 -13.63 6.36 -40.96
N ALA A 421 -12.93 7.14 -41.77
CA ALA A 421 -12.96 8.60 -41.70
C ALA A 421 -13.78 9.20 -42.83
N GLU A 422 -14.52 10.27 -42.56
CA GLU A 422 -15.26 11.03 -43.57
C GLU A 422 -14.32 11.52 -44.69
N GLY A 423 -13.16 12.06 -44.30
CA GLY A 423 -12.07 12.38 -45.22
C GLY A 423 -11.30 11.12 -45.62
N LYS A 424 -11.43 10.76 -46.90
CA LYS A 424 -10.79 9.57 -47.48
C LYS A 424 -9.28 9.47 -47.27
N ASN A 425 -8.58 10.59 -47.06
CA ASN A 425 -7.14 10.59 -46.82
C ASN A 425 -6.75 10.07 -45.41
N TYR A 426 -7.73 9.92 -44.51
CA TYR A 426 -7.53 9.46 -43.13
C TYR A 426 -8.07 8.06 -42.85
N ALA A 427 -8.77 7.42 -43.78
CA ALA A 427 -9.27 6.06 -43.59
C ALA A 427 -8.16 5.00 -43.77
N TYR A 428 -7.91 4.16 -42.76
CA TYR A 428 -6.82 3.16 -42.77
C TYR A 428 -7.19 1.82 -42.11
N ARG A 429 -6.34 0.83 -42.39
CA ARG A 429 -6.23 -0.42 -41.61
C ARG A 429 -4.88 -0.44 -40.91
N GLY A 430 -4.90 -0.70 -39.62
CA GLY A 430 -3.75 -0.60 -38.74
C GLY A 430 -3.44 -1.90 -38.01
N HIS A 431 -2.15 -2.12 -37.78
CA HIS A 431 -1.62 -3.22 -37.02
C HIS A 431 -0.66 -2.66 -35.98
N ARG A 432 -0.85 -3.04 -34.72
CA ARG A 432 -0.02 -2.55 -33.60
C ARG A 432 0.66 -3.72 -32.90
N ILE A 433 1.97 -3.61 -32.68
CA ILE A 433 2.73 -4.52 -31.81
C ILE A 433 3.16 -3.74 -30.59
N LEU A 434 2.80 -4.26 -29.42
CA LEU A 434 3.09 -3.69 -28.12
C LEU A 434 4.06 -4.60 -27.39
N THR A 435 5.19 -4.08 -26.93
CA THR A 435 6.07 -4.83 -26.03
C THR A 435 6.58 -3.90 -24.94
N GLY A 436 6.96 -4.48 -23.81
CA GLY A 436 7.53 -3.70 -22.74
C GLY A 436 7.99 -4.54 -21.57
N ALA A 437 8.75 -3.92 -20.69
CA ALA A 437 9.32 -4.55 -19.53
C ALA A 437 9.33 -3.59 -18.34
N GLN A 438 9.16 -4.13 -17.15
CA GLN A 438 9.44 -3.44 -15.90
C GLN A 438 10.42 -4.24 -15.07
N TYR A 439 11.41 -3.55 -14.53
CA TYR A 439 12.31 -4.08 -13.52
C TYR A 439 12.35 -3.16 -12.30
N THR A 440 12.00 -3.69 -11.13
CA THR A 440 12.10 -2.95 -9.87
C THR A 440 13.42 -3.28 -9.17
N LEU A 441 14.29 -2.29 -8.98
CA LEU A 441 15.56 -2.47 -8.29
C LEU A 441 15.34 -3.00 -6.85
N PRO A 442 16.24 -3.85 -6.34
CA PRO A 442 16.08 -4.42 -5.00
C PRO A 442 16.27 -3.39 -3.88
N TRP A 443 16.98 -2.28 -4.16
CA TRP A 443 17.09 -1.14 -3.27
C TRP A 443 16.12 -0.02 -3.68
N GLN A 444 15.56 0.68 -2.69
CA GLN A 444 14.73 1.88 -2.87
C GLN A 444 13.47 1.71 -3.75
N ALA A 445 13.16 0.48 -4.17
CA ALA A 445 12.01 0.14 -5.02
C ALA A 445 11.90 1.00 -6.30
N ILE A 446 13.05 1.45 -6.84
CA ILE A 446 13.11 2.22 -8.10
C ILE A 446 12.62 1.33 -9.23
N ARG A 447 11.69 1.81 -10.04
CA ARG A 447 11.14 1.08 -11.18
C ARG A 447 11.73 1.61 -12.48
N LEU A 448 12.34 0.71 -13.24
CA LEU A 448 12.79 0.95 -14.60
C LEU A 448 11.75 0.34 -15.54
N LYS A 449 11.22 1.14 -16.46
CA LYS A 449 10.21 0.72 -17.44
C LYS A 449 10.70 1.04 -18.85
N TYR A 450 10.42 0.12 -19.76
CA TYR A 450 10.59 0.32 -21.20
C TYR A 450 9.33 -0.15 -21.92
N ASP A 451 8.83 0.67 -22.82
CA ASP A 451 7.69 0.37 -23.67
C ASP A 451 8.07 0.65 -25.13
N LEU A 452 7.71 -0.27 -26.03
CA LEU A 452 7.83 -0.14 -27.47
C LEU A 452 6.46 -0.38 -28.10
N ASP A 453 6.08 0.55 -28.96
CA ASP A 453 4.84 0.55 -29.70
C ASP A 453 5.13 0.76 -31.18
N LEU A 454 4.86 -0.27 -31.98
CA LEU A 454 4.96 -0.22 -33.44
C LEU A 454 3.55 -0.18 -34.01
N HIS A 455 3.16 0.92 -34.66
CA HIS A 455 1.88 1.05 -35.36
C HIS A 455 2.11 1.19 -36.86
N VAL A 456 1.70 0.17 -37.61
CA VAL A 456 1.72 0.14 -39.06
C VAL A 456 0.33 0.51 -39.57
N ARG A 457 0.22 1.55 -40.38
CA ARG A 457 -1.05 2.05 -40.94
C ARG A 457 -1.00 2.06 -42.46
N GLY A 458 -1.89 1.27 -43.08
CA GLY A 458 -2.12 1.26 -44.52
C GLY A 458 -3.38 2.06 -44.86
N TYR A 459 -3.22 3.24 -45.46
CA TYR A 459 -4.35 4.08 -45.85
C TYR A 459 -5.05 3.49 -47.08
N THR A 460 -6.38 3.43 -47.00
CA THR A 460 -7.21 2.64 -47.92
C THR A 460 -7.42 3.33 -49.27
N HIS A 461 -7.24 4.64 -49.32
CA HIS A 461 -7.42 5.47 -50.52
C HIS A 461 -6.11 6.11 -50.96
N HIS A 462 -6.06 6.50 -52.24
CA HIS A 462 -4.96 7.32 -52.73
C HIS A 462 -5.06 8.71 -52.10
N ASN A 463 -3.97 9.17 -51.50
CA ASN A 463 -3.94 10.46 -50.84
C ASN A 463 -4.08 11.54 -51.90
N SER A 464 -5.14 12.34 -51.80
CA SER A 464 -5.59 13.19 -52.90
C SER A 464 -4.92 14.56 -52.96
N ILE A 465 -4.28 15.00 -51.87
CA ILE A 465 -3.66 16.33 -51.76
C ILE A 465 -2.15 16.21 -51.65
N LEU A 466 -1.66 15.17 -50.96
CA LEU A 466 -0.24 14.93 -50.74
C LEU A 466 0.18 13.58 -51.36
N PRO A 467 1.41 13.47 -51.87
CA PRO A 467 2.46 14.48 -51.88
C PRO A 467 2.20 15.55 -52.95
N SER A 468 2.74 16.76 -52.77
CA SER A 468 2.42 17.92 -53.63
C SER A 468 2.95 17.80 -55.07
N ASN A 469 3.95 16.94 -55.27
CA ASN A 469 4.56 16.66 -56.57
C ASN A 469 3.81 15.59 -57.39
N ASP A 470 2.95 14.76 -56.78
CA ASP A 470 2.20 13.68 -57.45
C ASP A 470 0.89 13.34 -56.71
N PRO A 471 -0.03 14.31 -56.53
CA PRO A 471 -1.24 14.13 -55.72
C PRO A 471 -2.20 13.11 -56.34
N GLY A 472 -2.88 12.34 -55.49
CA GLY A 472 -3.91 11.38 -55.91
C GLY A 472 -3.38 10.07 -56.51
N ARG A 473 -2.05 9.90 -56.60
CA ARG A 473 -1.43 8.74 -57.25
C ARG A 473 -0.99 7.65 -56.29
N ARG A 474 -0.61 8.00 -55.07
CA ARG A 474 -0.07 7.05 -54.08
C ARG A 474 -1.00 6.91 -52.89
N ARG A 475 -1.12 5.69 -52.37
CA ARG A 475 -1.70 5.47 -51.04
C ARG A 475 -0.62 5.72 -50.00
N ARG A 476 -1.00 6.32 -48.86
CA ARG A 476 -0.09 6.52 -47.74
C ARG A 476 0.10 5.20 -46.98
N TYR A 477 1.32 4.97 -46.55
CA TYR A 477 1.69 3.89 -45.65
C TYR A 477 2.66 4.46 -44.62
N ASP A 478 2.34 4.22 -43.36
CA ASP A 478 3.10 4.72 -42.23
C ASP A 478 3.52 3.58 -41.32
N GLU A 479 4.76 3.65 -40.85
CA GLU A 479 5.30 2.82 -39.79
C GLU A 479 5.77 3.74 -38.66
N GLU A 480 4.99 3.81 -37.59
CA GLU A 480 5.27 4.62 -36.41
C GLU A 480 5.86 3.75 -35.31
N VAL A 481 7.06 4.09 -34.85
CA VAL A 481 7.71 3.43 -33.72
C VAL A 481 7.82 4.43 -32.59
N THR A 482 7.12 4.16 -31.48
CA THR A 482 7.22 4.92 -30.24
C THR A 482 7.94 4.10 -29.18
N GLN A 483 9.01 4.67 -28.63
CA GLN A 483 9.80 4.10 -27.54
C GLN A 483 9.69 4.99 -26.32
N THR A 484 9.37 4.41 -25.16
CA THR A 484 9.29 5.13 -23.89
C THR A 484 10.19 4.47 -22.87
N PHE A 485 11.15 5.23 -22.34
CA PHE A 485 12.00 4.83 -21.22
C PHE A 485 11.57 5.65 -20.01
N ARG A 486 11.25 4.99 -18.89
CA ARG A 486 10.83 5.66 -17.67
C ARG A 486 11.56 5.13 -16.45
N VAL A 487 12.02 6.04 -15.61
CA VAL A 487 12.58 5.75 -14.28
C VAL A 487 11.67 6.39 -13.24
N GLU A 488 11.12 5.58 -12.34
CA GLU A 488 10.27 6.03 -11.23
C GLU A 488 10.97 5.75 -9.90
N VAL A 489 11.18 6.80 -9.12
CA VAL A 489 11.79 6.76 -7.79
C VAL A 489 10.70 7.05 -6.74
N PRO A 490 10.25 6.04 -5.96
CA PRO A 490 9.34 6.27 -4.85
C PRO A 490 9.98 7.17 -3.80
N LEU A 491 9.22 8.14 -3.30
CA LEU A 491 9.61 9.08 -2.26
C LEU A 491 8.68 8.96 -1.04
N PRO A 492 9.07 9.47 0.15
CA PRO A 492 8.18 9.56 1.30
C PRO A 492 6.87 10.31 1.01
N TYR A 493 5.88 10.15 1.88
CA TYR A 493 4.58 10.84 1.78
C TYR A 493 3.82 10.58 0.47
N ARG A 494 4.01 9.41 -0.14
CA ARG A 494 3.31 8.96 -1.36
C ARG A 494 3.64 9.79 -2.60
N PHE A 495 4.82 10.38 -2.62
CA PHE A 495 5.37 10.99 -3.82
C PHE A 495 6.15 9.97 -4.65
N THR A 496 6.20 10.18 -5.97
CA THR A 496 7.07 9.47 -6.90
C THR A 496 7.69 10.49 -7.84
N LEU A 497 9.02 10.50 -7.93
CA LEU A 497 9.74 11.26 -8.95
C LEU A 497 9.87 10.39 -10.20
N ALA A 498 9.45 10.89 -11.35
CA ALA A 498 9.51 10.18 -12.62
C ALA A 498 10.32 10.98 -13.65
N ALA A 499 11.34 10.34 -14.23
CA ALA A 499 12.03 10.82 -15.42
C ALA A 499 11.63 9.94 -16.61
N GLU A 500 11.26 10.55 -17.72
CA GLU A 500 10.80 9.85 -18.93
C GLU A 500 11.47 10.41 -20.17
N TYR A 501 11.84 9.51 -21.09
CA TYR A 501 12.27 9.84 -22.45
C TYR A 501 11.39 9.08 -23.43
N LEU A 502 10.71 9.82 -24.29
CA LEU A 502 9.85 9.33 -25.36
C LEU A 502 10.48 9.70 -26.70
N ARG A 503 10.62 8.71 -27.58
CA ARG A 503 11.05 8.90 -28.96
C ARG A 503 10.02 8.32 -29.91
N THR A 504 9.56 9.11 -30.86
CA THR A 504 8.67 8.68 -31.94
C THR A 504 9.38 8.85 -33.27
N ASP A 505 9.51 7.77 -34.02
CA ASP A 505 9.97 7.77 -35.41
C ASP A 505 8.81 7.30 -36.30
N ASN A 506 8.24 8.19 -37.12
CA ASN A 506 7.23 7.83 -38.11
C ASN A 506 7.87 7.80 -39.50
N ARG A 507 7.97 6.62 -40.09
CA ARG A 507 8.45 6.42 -41.45
C ARG A 507 7.26 6.36 -42.39
N SER A 508 7.19 7.27 -43.34
CA SER A 508 6.09 7.31 -44.32
C SER A 508 6.62 7.19 -45.73
N ASN A 509 5.85 6.54 -46.62
CA ASN A 509 6.13 6.58 -48.05
C ASN A 509 5.78 7.94 -48.70
N LEU A 510 5.22 8.87 -47.94
CA LEU A 510 4.97 10.25 -48.29
C LEU A 510 5.84 11.15 -47.40
N ASP A 511 6.85 11.79 -47.99
CA ASP A 511 7.89 12.55 -47.30
C ASP A 511 7.35 13.55 -46.25
N VAL A 512 6.22 14.19 -46.54
CA VAL A 512 5.55 15.18 -45.69
C VAL A 512 5.01 14.62 -44.37
N PHE A 513 4.92 13.30 -44.24
CA PHE A 513 4.51 12.62 -43.02
C PHE A 513 5.68 11.88 -42.34
N ASP A 514 6.88 11.87 -42.92
CA ASP A 514 8.06 11.24 -42.32
C ASP A 514 8.69 12.17 -41.28
N TYR A 515 8.77 11.77 -40.00
CA TYR A 515 9.33 12.62 -38.95
C TYR A 515 9.95 11.83 -37.79
N THR A 516 10.83 12.50 -37.04
CA THR A 516 11.30 12.06 -35.72
C THR A 516 10.99 13.13 -34.68
N ARG A 517 10.58 12.71 -33.49
CA ARG A 517 10.30 13.58 -32.33
C ARG A 517 10.82 12.94 -31.06
N ASN A 518 11.42 13.76 -30.20
CA ASN A 518 11.94 13.38 -28.89
C ASN A 518 11.32 14.27 -27.82
N VAL A 519 10.78 13.66 -26.77
CA VAL A 519 10.25 14.35 -25.60
C VAL A 519 10.93 13.81 -24.36
N THR A 520 11.55 14.68 -23.58
CA THR A 520 12.12 14.32 -22.26
C THR A 520 11.34 15.03 -21.18
N SER A 521 10.90 14.32 -20.14
CA SER A 521 10.16 14.93 -19.03
C SER A 521 10.67 14.51 -17.67
N LEU A 522 10.51 15.42 -16.70
CA LEU A 522 10.73 15.18 -15.28
C LEU A 522 9.48 15.64 -14.53
N SER A 523 8.87 14.73 -13.77
CA SER A 523 7.63 15.01 -13.05
C SER A 523 7.64 14.46 -11.64
N LEU A 524 6.95 15.16 -10.75
CA LEU A 524 6.61 14.73 -9.40
C LEU A 524 5.13 14.34 -9.38
N VAL A 525 4.88 13.11 -8.94
CA VAL A 525 3.54 12.54 -8.84
C VAL A 525 3.21 12.31 -7.37
N TRP A 526 2.04 12.76 -6.92
CA TRP A 526 1.50 12.48 -5.60
C TRP A 526 0.27 11.57 -5.75
N SER A 527 0.17 10.53 -4.92
CA SER A 527 -0.96 9.60 -4.95
C SER A 527 -1.65 9.48 -3.58
N TYR A 528 -2.97 9.36 -3.56
CA TYR A 528 -3.81 9.24 -2.35
C TYR A 528 -4.59 7.93 -2.28
#